data_AF-A0A7Y0BT09-F1
#
_entry.id   AF-A0A7Y0BT09-F1
#
_cell.length_a   1.000
_cell.length_b   1.000
_cell.length_c   1.000
_cell.angle_alpha   90.00
_cell.angle_beta   90.00
_cell.angle_gamma   90.00
#
_symmetry.space_group_name_H-M   'P 1'
#
loop_
_entity.id
_entity.type
_entity.pdbx_description
1 polymer ?
#
loop_
_entity_poly.entity_id
_entity_poly.type
_entity_poly.pdbx_seq_one_letter_code
_entity_poly.pdbx_strand_id
1 'polypeptide(L)'
;MKGFFSNVSPKRAIKDLWQVLGAPSEYRMRALLLAACVTGGIFYLMTQQGGRGLPRPPKVIYIESWRADRSDKEILAGNIAAQKKLDEEQAEEDRRAEDIRKMYKAVGAATGIDTQKMYDKGTVEREAERKAEQQKNEALLRQITGKPVPAPPKP
;
A
#
# COMPACT_ATOMS: atom_id res chain seq x y z
N MET A 1 2.99 -33.11 -24.19
CA MET A 1 3.64 -34.02 -23.21
C MET A 1 3.37 -35.53 -23.43
N LYS A 2 2.66 -35.97 -24.48
CA LYS A 2 2.37 -37.41 -24.69
C LYS A 2 3.45 -38.19 -25.46
N GLY A 3 4.37 -37.52 -26.17
CA GLY A 3 5.38 -38.17 -27.03
C GLY A 3 6.73 -38.52 -26.38
N PHE A 4 7.02 -38.04 -25.17
CA PHE A 4 8.28 -38.36 -24.49
C PHE A 4 8.25 -39.76 -23.87
N PHE A 5 7.10 -40.12 -23.27
CA PHE A 5 6.89 -41.42 -22.65
C PHE A 5 6.53 -42.55 -23.63
N SER A 6 6.25 -42.23 -24.90
CA SER A 6 6.05 -43.25 -25.95
C SER A 6 7.37 -43.82 -26.48
N ASN A 7 8.47 -43.04 -26.36
CA ASN A 7 9.79 -43.41 -26.85
C ASN A 7 10.75 -43.86 -25.73
N VAL A 8 10.38 -43.62 -24.47
CA VAL A 8 11.16 -43.99 -23.28
C VAL A 8 10.35 -44.98 -22.47
N SER A 9 10.88 -46.20 -22.29
CA SER A 9 10.26 -47.22 -21.43
C SER A 9 10.80 -47.09 -20.01
N PRO A 10 9.99 -46.64 -19.02
CA PRO A 10 10.45 -46.47 -17.64
C PRO A 10 10.89 -47.79 -17.02
N LYS A 11 10.20 -48.89 -17.34
CA LYS A 11 10.56 -50.24 -16.89
C LYS A 11 11.94 -50.65 -17.41
N ARG A 12 12.27 -50.30 -18.65
CA ARG A 12 13.59 -50.59 -19.24
C ARG A 12 14.68 -49.74 -18.60
N ALA A 13 14.43 -48.46 -18.34
CA ALA A 13 15.36 -47.57 -17.67
C ALA A 13 15.70 -48.06 -16.24
N ILE A 14 14.71 -48.53 -15.48
CA ILE A 14 14.93 -49.11 -14.15
C ILE A 14 15.76 -50.39 -14.25
N LYS A 15 15.46 -51.28 -15.21
CA LYS A 15 16.21 -52.52 -15.42
C LYS A 15 17.67 -52.24 -15.81
N ASP A 16 17.89 -51.26 -16.68
CA ASP A 16 19.22 -50.82 -17.12
C ASP A 16 20.02 -50.23 -15.96
N LEU A 17 19.40 -49.36 -15.15
CA LEU A 17 20.01 -48.84 -13.92
C LEU A 17 20.41 -49.95 -12.95
N TRP A 18 19.54 -50.94 -12.73
CA TRP A 18 19.85 -52.10 -11.88
C TRP A 18 20.98 -52.97 -12.44
N GLN A 19 21.08 -53.12 -13.76
CA GLN A 19 22.20 -53.83 -14.39
C GLN A 19 23.52 -53.08 -14.20
N VAL A 20 23.53 -51.75 -14.36
CA VAL A 20 24.73 -50.92 -14.14
C VAL A 20 25.15 -50.92 -12.67
N LEU A 21 24.21 -50.84 -11.73
CA LEU A 21 24.48 -50.91 -10.29
C LEU A 21 24.95 -52.31 -9.85
N GLY A 22 24.41 -53.36 -10.48
CA GLY A 22 24.75 -54.76 -10.22
C GLY A 22 26.05 -55.23 -10.88
N ALA A 23 26.55 -54.51 -11.89
CA ALA A 23 27.76 -54.88 -12.60
C ALA A 23 28.99 -54.88 -11.66
N PRO A 24 29.84 -55.92 -11.73
CA PRO A 24 31.06 -55.96 -10.94
C PRO A 24 32.04 -54.88 -11.42
N SER A 25 32.38 -53.96 -10.53
CA SER A 25 33.36 -52.88 -10.76
C SER A 25 34.29 -52.79 -9.55
N GLU A 26 35.59 -52.70 -9.81
CA GLU A 26 36.65 -52.62 -8.80
C GLU A 26 36.41 -51.46 -7.81
N TYR A 27 35.84 -50.35 -8.29
CA TYR A 27 35.68 -49.12 -7.51
C TYR A 27 34.26 -48.93 -6.97
N ARG A 28 33.33 -49.88 -7.14
CA ARG A 28 31.90 -49.69 -6.82
C ARG A 28 31.66 -49.16 -5.41
N MET A 29 32.23 -49.83 -4.41
CA MET A 29 32.03 -49.46 -3.01
C MET A 29 32.70 -48.13 -2.66
N ARG A 30 33.86 -47.83 -3.26
CA ARG A 30 34.58 -46.57 -3.05
C ARG A 30 33.82 -45.39 -3.65
N ALA A 31 33.33 -45.54 -4.88
CA ALA A 31 32.53 -44.53 -5.57
C ALA A 31 31.19 -44.29 -4.85
N LEU A 32 30.52 -45.36 -4.40
CA LEU A 32 29.27 -45.26 -3.66
C LEU A 32 29.45 -44.55 -2.31
N LEU A 33 30.53 -44.89 -1.58
CA LEU A 33 30.86 -44.23 -0.32
C LEU A 33 31.20 -42.76 -0.52
N LEU A 34 31.98 -42.43 -1.56
CA LEU A 34 32.30 -41.04 -1.90
C LEU A 34 31.03 -40.23 -2.24
N ALA A 35 30.14 -40.78 -3.07
CA ALA A 35 28.88 -40.14 -3.42
C ALA A 35 27.98 -39.93 -2.19
N ALA A 36 27.92 -40.91 -1.28
CA ALA A 36 27.19 -40.80 -0.03
C ALA A 36 27.80 -39.73 0.89
N CYS A 37 29.13 -39.66 1.00
CA CYS A 37 29.83 -38.65 1.79
C CYS A 37 29.58 -37.23 1.27
N VAL A 38 29.67 -37.01 -0.06
CA VAL A 38 29.41 -35.69 -0.67
C VAL A 38 27.96 -35.28 -0.43
N THR A 39 27.01 -36.17 -0.73
CA THR A 39 25.58 -35.88 -0.58
C THR A 39 25.20 -35.66 0.88
N GLY A 40 25.63 -36.57 1.75
CA GLY A 40 25.39 -36.49 3.19
C GLY A 40 26.04 -35.27 3.83
N GLY A 41 27.23 -34.87 3.39
CA GLY A 41 27.91 -33.67 3.86
C GLY A 41 27.13 -32.39 3.56
N ILE A 42 26.54 -32.29 2.36
CA ILE A 42 25.67 -31.16 2.00
C ILE A 42 24.46 -31.10 2.94
N PHE A 43 23.74 -32.22 3.10
CA PHE A 43 22.57 -32.26 3.98
C PHE A 43 22.95 -31.99 5.44
N TYR A 44 24.08 -32.50 5.91
CA TYR A 44 24.59 -32.23 7.26
C TYR A 44 24.82 -30.73 7.47
N LEU A 45 25.44 -30.04 6.51
CA LEU A 45 25.63 -28.59 6.61
C LEU A 45 24.31 -27.82 6.57
N MET A 46 23.33 -28.29 5.80
CA MET A 46 22.01 -27.69 5.73
C MET A 46 21.23 -27.83 7.04
N THR A 47 21.33 -28.97 7.75
CA THR A 47 20.63 -29.16 9.03
C THR A 47 21.20 -28.29 10.16
N GLN A 48 22.47 -27.89 10.08
CA GLN A 48 23.08 -26.95 11.02
C GLN A 48 22.59 -25.51 10.81
N GLN A 49 22.05 -25.19 9.64
CA GLN A 49 21.47 -23.88 9.36
C GLN A 49 20.04 -23.84 9.87
N GLY A 50 19.88 -23.61 11.16
CA GLY A 50 18.58 -23.32 11.75
C GLY A 50 17.96 -22.09 11.11
N GLY A 51 16.81 -22.24 10.46
CA GLY A 51 16.03 -21.11 9.99
C GLY A 51 15.66 -20.22 11.18
N ARG A 52 16.18 -18.99 11.22
CA ARG A 52 15.66 -17.97 12.13
C ARG A 52 14.19 -17.79 11.77
N GLY A 53 13.30 -18.27 12.62
CA GLY A 53 11.87 -17.99 12.49
C GLY A 53 11.68 -16.48 12.38
N LEU A 54 10.68 -16.07 11.58
CA LEU A 54 10.30 -14.66 11.50
C LEU A 54 10.17 -14.09 12.92
N PRO A 55 10.69 -12.89 13.19
CA PRO A 55 10.52 -12.27 14.50
C PRO A 55 9.04 -12.25 14.86
N ARG A 56 8.72 -12.51 16.14
CA ARG A 56 7.33 -12.42 16.62
C ARG A 56 6.76 -11.06 16.23
N PRO A 57 5.54 -11.00 15.66
CA PRO A 57 4.94 -9.72 15.30
C PRO A 57 4.85 -8.82 16.53
N PRO A 58 5.03 -7.49 16.37
CA PRO A 58 4.95 -6.56 17.49
C PRO A 58 3.57 -6.60 18.12
N LYS A 59 3.51 -6.42 19.45
CA LYS A 59 2.24 -6.23 20.16
C LYS A 59 1.72 -4.83 19.86
N VAL A 60 0.58 -4.72 19.18
CA VAL A 60 -0.10 -3.44 18.97
C VAL A 60 -0.88 -3.09 20.23
N ILE A 61 -0.48 -2.02 20.92
CA ILE A 61 -1.20 -1.46 22.06
C ILE A 61 -2.07 -0.32 21.53
N TYR A 62 -3.38 -0.49 21.55
CA TYR A 62 -4.32 0.58 21.23
C TYR A 62 -4.49 1.47 22.45
N ILE A 63 -4.27 2.77 22.28
CA ILE A 63 -4.53 3.78 23.29
C ILE A 63 -5.76 4.56 22.80
N GLU A 64 -6.89 4.38 23.46
CA GLU A 64 -8.09 5.15 23.16
C GLU A 64 -7.98 6.52 23.84
N SER A 65 -7.90 7.59 23.06
CA SER A 65 -7.88 8.98 23.58
C SER A 65 -9.24 9.45 24.08
N TRP A 66 -10.26 8.61 24.01
CA TRP A 66 -11.65 8.94 24.28
C TRP A 66 -12.22 7.96 25.29
N ARG A 67 -13.19 8.41 26.10
CA ARG A 67 -13.88 7.51 27.01
C ARG A 67 -14.75 6.52 26.22
N ALA A 68 -14.65 5.24 26.57
CA ALA A 68 -15.40 4.14 25.95
C ALA A 68 -16.90 4.16 26.30
N ASP A 69 -17.31 4.93 27.31
CA ASP A 69 -18.70 5.01 27.80
C ASP A 69 -19.50 6.18 27.18
N ARG A 70 -18.95 6.87 26.18
CA ARG A 70 -19.66 7.97 25.50
C ARG A 70 -20.82 7.45 24.67
N SER A 71 -21.95 8.15 24.76
CA SER A 71 -23.11 7.87 23.93
C SER A 71 -22.97 8.42 22.51
N ASP A 72 -23.67 7.83 21.55
CA ASP A 72 -23.72 8.34 20.16
C ASP A 72 -24.16 9.82 20.09
N LYS A 73 -25.04 10.25 21.00
CA LYS A 73 -25.48 11.64 21.09
C LYS A 73 -24.34 12.58 21.47
N GLU A 74 -23.51 12.18 22.43
CA GLU A 74 -22.33 12.95 22.84
C GLU A 74 -21.27 12.97 21.74
N ILE A 75 -21.09 11.86 21.01
CA ILE A 75 -20.19 11.79 19.86
C ILE A 75 -20.66 12.78 18.78
N LEU A 76 -21.94 12.75 18.42
CA LEU A 76 -22.49 13.65 17.41
C LEU A 76 -22.37 15.12 17.83
N ALA A 77 -22.70 15.44 19.08
CA ALA A 77 -22.56 16.79 19.62
C ALA A 77 -21.10 17.27 19.60
N GLY A 78 -20.15 16.40 19.97
CA GLY A 78 -18.72 16.68 19.91
C GLY A 78 -18.24 16.94 18.49
N ASN A 79 -18.68 16.13 17.53
CA ASN A 79 -18.32 16.29 16.13
C ASN A 79 -18.87 17.60 15.54
N ILE A 80 -20.12 17.96 15.85
CA ILE A 80 -20.72 19.22 15.39
C ILE A 80 -19.97 20.42 15.96
N ALA A 81 -19.64 20.39 17.25
CA ALA A 81 -18.87 21.46 17.89
C ALA A 81 -17.46 21.60 17.29
N ALA A 82 -16.80 20.47 17.03
CA ALA A 82 -15.50 20.45 16.38
C ALA A 82 -15.56 20.97 14.94
N GLN A 83 -16.56 20.55 14.17
CA GLN A 83 -16.77 21.01 12.79
C GLN A 83 -17.01 22.51 12.75
N LYS A 84 -17.86 23.04 13.64
CA LYS A 84 -18.12 24.48 13.71
C LYS A 84 -16.84 25.27 13.97
N LYS A 85 -16.00 24.82 14.91
CA LYS A 85 -14.72 25.45 15.20
C LYS A 85 -13.78 25.41 13.98
N LEU A 86 -13.71 24.27 13.30
CA LEU A 86 -12.91 24.12 12.08
C LEU A 86 -13.39 25.06 10.98
N ASP A 87 -14.71 25.18 10.77
CA ASP A 87 -15.28 26.07 9.76
C ASP A 87 -14.99 27.55 10.07
N GLU A 88 -15.04 27.94 11.35
CA GLU A 88 -14.67 29.29 11.80
C GLU A 88 -13.18 29.60 11.56
N GLU A 89 -12.28 28.67 11.90
CA GLU A 89 -10.84 28.80 11.67
C GLU A 89 -10.53 28.87 10.16
N GLN A 90 -11.15 28.02 9.34
CA GLN A 90 -10.97 28.03 7.89
C GLN A 90 -11.45 29.35 7.27
N ALA A 91 -12.59 29.88 7.73
CA ALA A 91 -13.09 31.17 7.26
C ALA A 91 -12.18 32.34 7.65
N GLU A 92 -11.46 32.26 8.77
CA GLU A 92 -10.42 33.22 9.12
C GLU A 92 -9.19 33.10 8.23
N GLU A 93 -8.71 31.89 7.98
CA GLU A 93 -7.56 31.65 7.11
C GLU A 93 -7.82 32.10 5.68
N ASP A 94 -9.02 31.82 5.15
CA ASP A 94 -9.41 32.24 3.80
C ASP A 94 -9.43 33.78 3.67
N ARG A 95 -9.95 34.48 4.69
CA ARG A 95 -9.91 35.95 4.76
C ARG A 95 -8.47 36.48 4.77
N ARG A 96 -7.61 35.93 5.63
CA ARG A 96 -6.20 36.33 5.68
C ARG A 96 -5.49 36.07 4.35
N ALA A 97 -5.76 34.92 3.73
CA ALA A 97 -5.19 34.56 2.44
C ALA A 97 -5.66 35.51 1.33
N GLU A 98 -6.92 35.96 1.35
CA GLU A 98 -7.40 37.00 0.44
C GLU A 98 -6.70 38.34 0.63
N ASP A 99 -6.52 38.76 1.88
CA ASP A 99 -5.86 40.03 2.19
C ASP A 99 -4.39 40.01 1.76
N ILE A 100 -3.69 38.89 2.00
CA ILE A 100 -2.34 38.66 1.50
C ILE A 100 -2.30 38.74 -0.04
N ARG A 101 -3.24 38.09 -0.74
CA ARG A 101 -3.34 38.15 -2.22
C ARG A 101 -3.55 39.58 -2.71
N LYS A 102 -4.41 40.36 -2.04
CA LYS A 102 -4.65 41.78 -2.38
C LYS A 102 -3.41 42.62 -2.16
N MET A 103 -2.69 42.42 -1.07
CA MET A 103 -1.43 43.11 -0.78
C MET A 103 -0.38 42.82 -1.86
N TYR A 104 -0.14 41.55 -2.20
CA TYR A 104 0.83 41.18 -3.25
C TYR A 104 0.42 41.69 -4.63
N LYS A 105 -0.89 41.71 -4.94
CA LYS A 105 -1.41 42.32 -6.16
C LYS A 105 -1.08 43.81 -6.22
N ALA A 106 -1.26 44.55 -5.13
CA ALA A 106 -0.94 45.98 -5.07
C ALA A 106 0.57 46.23 -5.25
N VAL A 107 1.42 45.44 -4.60
CA VAL A 107 2.88 45.54 -4.74
C VAL A 107 3.32 45.25 -6.18
N GLY A 108 2.82 44.17 -6.80
CA GLY A 108 3.18 43.83 -8.18
C GLY A 108 2.67 44.84 -9.21
N ALA A 109 1.50 45.44 -8.98
CA ALA A 109 0.99 46.51 -9.83
C ALA A 109 1.91 47.74 -9.79
N ALA A 110 2.48 48.07 -8.62
CA ALA A 110 3.42 49.16 -8.46
C ALA A 110 4.79 48.90 -9.13
N THR A 111 5.18 47.62 -9.31
CA THR A 111 6.45 47.24 -9.95
C THR A 111 6.33 46.96 -11.45
N GLY A 112 5.16 47.25 -12.06
CA GLY A 112 4.93 47.10 -13.50
C GLY A 112 4.56 45.69 -13.96
N ILE A 113 4.19 44.79 -13.04
CA ILE A 113 3.72 43.44 -13.35
C ILE A 113 2.19 43.47 -13.60
N ASP A 114 1.70 42.74 -14.60
CA ASP A 114 0.26 42.57 -14.86
C ASP A 114 -0.38 41.60 -13.85
N THR A 115 -0.57 42.09 -12.62
CA THR A 115 -1.12 41.31 -11.51
C THR A 115 -2.61 41.03 -11.62
N GLN A 116 -3.35 41.80 -12.43
CA GLN A 116 -4.78 41.60 -12.63
C GLN A 116 -5.03 40.30 -13.39
N LYS A 117 -4.37 40.11 -14.54
CA LYS A 117 -4.51 38.86 -15.31
C LYS A 117 -4.08 37.63 -14.51
N MET A 118 -3.04 37.74 -13.68
CA MET A 118 -2.60 36.64 -12.83
C MET A 118 -3.61 36.32 -11.72
N TYR A 119 -4.22 37.35 -11.13
CA TYR A 119 -5.28 37.16 -10.13
C TYR A 119 -6.49 36.44 -10.73
N ASP A 120 -6.95 36.87 -11.91
CA ASP A 120 -8.12 36.31 -12.58
C ASP A 120 -7.89 34.86 -13.04
N LYS A 121 -6.68 34.56 -13.56
CA LYS A 121 -6.29 33.16 -13.85
C LYS A 121 -6.30 32.31 -12.59
N GLY A 122 -5.70 32.81 -11.50
CA GLY A 122 -5.65 32.08 -10.24
C GLY A 122 -7.03 31.88 -9.59
N THR A 123 -8.01 32.77 -9.79
CA THR A 123 -9.39 32.52 -9.34
C THR A 123 -10.06 31.40 -10.14
N VAL A 124 -9.88 31.39 -11.46
CA VAL A 124 -10.43 30.33 -12.33
C VAL A 124 -9.81 28.98 -11.98
N GLU A 125 -8.49 28.91 -11.79
CA GLU A 125 -7.79 27.69 -11.40
C GLU A 125 -8.30 27.16 -10.05
N ARG A 126 -8.39 28.01 -9.01
CA ARG A 126 -8.91 27.60 -7.70
C ARG A 126 -10.38 27.15 -7.75
N GLU A 127 -11.21 27.78 -8.57
CA GLU A 127 -12.58 27.33 -8.78
C GLU A 127 -12.65 25.96 -9.46
N ALA A 128 -11.77 25.72 -10.45
CA ALA A 128 -11.67 24.43 -11.11
C ALA A 128 -11.17 23.33 -10.14
N GLU A 129 -10.17 23.63 -9.31
CA GLU A 129 -9.66 22.73 -8.28
C GLU A 129 -10.73 22.39 -7.25
N ARG A 130 -11.44 23.39 -6.70
CA ARG A 130 -12.55 23.15 -5.75
C ARG A 130 -13.65 22.29 -6.36
N LYS A 131 -14.03 22.51 -7.62
CA LYS A 131 -15.00 21.67 -8.33
C LYS A 131 -14.48 20.25 -8.54
N ALA A 132 -13.21 20.09 -8.89
CA ALA A 132 -12.59 18.77 -9.07
C ALA A 132 -12.50 18.00 -7.74
N GLU A 133 -12.17 18.66 -6.64
CA GLU A 133 -12.18 18.07 -5.30
C GLU A 133 -13.59 17.67 -4.87
N GLN A 134 -14.60 18.54 -5.09
CA GLN A 134 -16.00 18.19 -4.84
C GLN A 134 -16.42 16.96 -5.64
N GLN A 135 -16.10 16.89 -6.94
CA GLN A 135 -16.39 15.73 -7.78
C GLN A 135 -15.69 14.46 -7.29
N LYS A 136 -14.42 14.56 -6.87
CA LYS A 136 -13.68 13.43 -6.29
C LYS A 136 -14.32 12.95 -5.00
N ASN A 137 -14.68 13.87 -4.11
CA ASN A 137 -15.34 13.57 -2.84
C ASN A 137 -16.70 12.92 -3.09
N GLU A 138 -17.48 13.41 -4.05
CA GLU A 138 -18.75 12.81 -4.45
C GLU A 138 -18.58 11.40 -5.03
N ALA A 139 -17.59 11.20 -5.90
CA ALA A 139 -17.30 9.89 -6.48
C ALA A 139 -16.88 8.88 -5.41
N LEU A 140 -16.01 9.29 -4.48
CA LEU A 140 -15.59 8.47 -3.36
C LEU A 140 -16.76 8.09 -2.46
N LEU A 141 -17.62 9.05 -2.14
CA LEU A 141 -18.82 8.79 -1.34
C LEU A 141 -19.75 7.80 -2.05
N ARG A 142 -20.00 7.97 -3.35
CA ARG A 142 -20.80 7.01 -4.14
C ARG A 142 -20.20 5.60 -4.12
N GLN A 143 -18.89 5.47 -4.18
CA GLN A 143 -18.20 4.19 -4.11
C GLN A 143 -18.37 3.52 -2.73
N ILE A 144 -18.33 4.30 -1.65
CA ILE A 144 -18.42 3.80 -0.27
C ILE A 144 -19.85 3.43 0.13
N THR A 145 -20.85 4.27 -0.17
CA THR A 145 -22.24 4.07 0.29
C THR A 145 -23.16 3.42 -0.74
N GLY A 146 -22.76 3.34 -2.02
CA GLY A 146 -23.61 2.84 -3.10
C GLY A 146 -24.86 3.70 -3.37
N LYS A 147 -24.95 4.87 -2.73
CA LYS A 147 -26.05 5.84 -2.84
C LYS A 147 -25.50 7.20 -3.25
N PRO A 148 -26.27 8.01 -4.00
CA PRO A 148 -25.87 9.37 -4.33
C PRO A 148 -25.73 10.22 -3.05
N VAL A 149 -24.74 11.11 -3.03
CA VAL A 149 -24.48 12.04 -1.93
C VAL A 149 -25.72 12.93 -1.71
N PRO A 150 -26.28 13.02 -0.50
CA PRO A 150 -27.35 13.97 -0.21
C PRO A 150 -26.82 15.39 -0.40
N ALA A 151 -27.63 16.26 -1.03
CA ALA A 151 -27.25 17.65 -1.25
C ALA A 151 -26.85 18.33 0.06
N PRO A 152 -25.80 19.17 0.08
CA PRO A 152 -25.42 19.88 1.30
C PRO A 152 -26.61 20.68 1.83
N PRO A 153 -26.82 20.72 3.16
CA PRO A 153 -27.85 21.56 3.74
C PRO A 153 -27.61 23.01 3.29
N LYS A 154 -28.67 23.67 2.81
CA LYS A 154 -28.60 25.09 2.48
C LYS A 154 -28.26 25.88 3.75
N PRO A 155 -27.41 26.93 3.65
CA PRO A 155 -27.12 27.80 4.79
C PRO A 155 -28.38 28.47 5.34
#